data_AF-A0A7J2IWE0-F1
#
_entry.id   AF-A0A7J2IWE0-F1
#
_cell.length_a   1.000
_cell.length_b   1.000
_cell.length_c   1.000
_cell.angle_alpha   90.00
_cell.angle_beta   90.00
_cell.angle_gamma   90.00
#
_symmetry.space_group_name_H-M   'P 1'
#
loop_
_entity.id
_entity.type
_entity.pdbx_description
1 polymer ?
#
loop_
_entity_poly.entity_id
_entity_poly.type
_entity_poly.pdbx_seq_one_letter_code
_entity_poly.pdbx_strand_id
1 'polypeptide(L)'
;MASSLDALLREIRLLRIARSCFFSIDALESYIGRLFSDVEKAINVELKEARNKYLKFLSFPLGGGLISAMDQYVLGYAIIPGQYRNILYVIAIAGIIAFALLWGRRHVLALERVKHMAFERSFVVGELISYIRSFAGARFSLDDPVGYEQIRLMIAAAWPALSLYFAESYQVEEMLSRLRPVLSTLRKQLMQMLEALEGTEMYQGLPAEAKQPFEFLRARLMGESKL
;
A
#
# COMPACT_ATOMS: atom_id res chain seq x y z
N MET A 1 39.36 2.37 39.69
CA MET A 1 39.74 1.65 38.45
C MET A 1 38.62 0.74 37.93
N ALA A 2 37.93 -0.05 38.77
CA ALA A 2 36.75 -0.81 38.34
C ALA A 2 35.60 0.10 37.80
N SER A 3 35.34 1.22 38.46
CA SER A 3 34.26 2.16 38.09
C SER A 3 34.39 2.79 36.69
N SER A 4 35.61 3.05 36.22
CA SER A 4 35.84 3.66 34.89
C SER A 4 35.69 2.64 33.77
N LEU A 5 36.07 1.39 34.01
CA LEU A 5 35.88 0.30 33.04
C LEU A 5 34.40 -0.06 32.92
N ASP A 6 33.68 -0.11 34.05
CA ASP A 6 32.24 -0.41 34.06
C ASP A 6 31.42 0.69 33.36
N ALA A 7 31.78 1.95 33.56
CA ALA A 7 31.16 3.09 32.84
C ALA A 7 31.38 2.99 31.33
N LEU A 8 32.61 2.70 30.90
CA LEU A 8 32.96 2.56 29.48
C LEU A 8 32.27 1.34 28.83
N LEU A 9 32.16 0.22 29.56
CA LEU A 9 31.40 -0.95 29.10
C LEU A 9 29.90 -0.66 28.97
N ARG A 10 29.33 0.13 29.89
CA ARG A 10 27.93 0.58 29.82
C ARG A 10 27.72 1.45 28.58
N GLU A 11 28.62 2.39 28.32
CA GLU A 11 28.55 3.28 27.16
C GLU A 11 28.64 2.51 25.83
N ILE A 12 29.59 1.57 25.71
CA ILE A 12 29.71 0.70 24.52
C ILE A 12 28.41 -0.12 24.30
N ARG A 13 27.80 -0.64 25.37
CA ARG A 13 26.52 -1.36 25.26
C ARG A 13 25.41 -0.44 24.77
N LEU A 14 25.30 0.77 25.32
CA LEU A 14 24.30 1.76 24.90
C LEU A 14 24.48 2.15 23.43
N LEU A 15 25.71 2.40 22.98
CA LEU A 15 26.01 2.69 21.57
C LEU A 15 25.62 1.53 20.65
N ARG A 16 25.88 0.28 21.06
CA ARG A 16 25.48 -0.90 20.30
C ARG A 16 23.95 -1.02 20.20
N ILE A 17 23.24 -0.73 21.29
CA ILE A 17 21.77 -0.75 21.32
C ILE A 17 21.22 0.35 20.41
N ALA A 18 21.73 1.58 20.53
CA ALA A 18 21.35 2.70 19.68
C ALA A 18 21.54 2.36 18.20
N ARG A 19 22.72 1.85 17.83
CA ARG A 19 23.02 1.42 16.46
C ARG A 19 22.02 0.37 15.96
N SER A 20 21.69 -0.61 16.81
CA SER A 20 20.70 -1.65 16.49
C SER A 20 19.30 -1.09 16.28
N CYS A 21 18.87 -0.11 17.09
CA CYS A 21 17.57 0.53 16.95
C CYS A 21 17.51 1.32 15.65
N PHE A 22 18.47 2.22 15.40
CA PHE A 22 18.49 3.02 14.17
C PHE A 22 18.60 2.16 12.91
N PHE A 23 19.43 1.11 12.92
CA PHE A 23 19.47 0.14 11.84
C PHE A 23 18.10 -0.52 11.57
N SER A 24 17.37 -0.86 12.63
CA SER A 24 16.04 -1.48 12.49
C SER A 24 14.99 -0.50 11.96
N ILE A 25 15.10 0.79 12.31
CA ILE A 25 14.26 1.87 11.75
C ILE A 25 14.54 2.01 10.26
N ASP A 26 15.81 2.08 9.87
CA ASP A 26 16.20 2.22 8.46
C ASP A 26 15.82 0.98 7.64
N ALA A 27 15.88 -0.21 8.24
CA ALA A 27 15.42 -1.44 7.62
C ALA A 27 13.89 -1.45 7.40
N LEU A 28 13.11 -0.95 8.37
CA LEU A 28 11.67 -0.74 8.25
C LEU A 28 11.34 0.24 7.14
N GLU A 29 11.99 1.40 7.12
CA GLU A 29 11.82 2.40 6.06
C GLU A 29 12.16 1.84 4.69
N SER A 30 13.30 1.15 4.55
CA SER A 30 13.73 0.57 3.28
C SER A 30 12.81 -0.54 2.78
N TYR A 31 12.20 -1.32 3.68
CA TYR A 31 11.23 -2.35 3.30
C TYR A 31 9.92 -1.74 2.84
N ILE A 32 9.38 -0.80 3.61
CA ILE A 32 8.12 -0.17 3.26
C ILE A 32 8.26 0.69 2.00
N GLY A 33 9.37 1.42 1.85
CA GLY A 33 9.67 2.19 0.64
C GLY A 33 9.71 1.33 -0.62
N ARG A 34 10.25 0.10 -0.53
CA ARG A 34 10.20 -0.87 -1.64
C ARG A 34 8.77 -1.29 -1.96
N LEU A 35 7.98 -1.65 -0.95
CA LEU A 35 6.57 -2.03 -1.13
C LEU A 35 5.76 -0.93 -1.84
N PHE A 36 5.87 0.32 -1.39
CA PHE A 36 5.18 1.44 -2.04
C PHE A 36 5.69 1.66 -3.47
N SER A 37 7.00 1.62 -3.70
CA SER A 37 7.56 1.84 -5.03
C SER A 37 7.07 0.80 -6.03
N ASP A 38 6.98 -0.46 -5.62
CA ASP A 38 6.54 -1.55 -6.50
C ASP A 38 5.06 -1.40 -6.86
N VAL A 39 4.21 -1.04 -5.89
CA VAL A 39 2.78 -0.77 -6.14
C VAL A 39 2.57 0.50 -6.96
N GLU A 40 3.29 1.58 -6.67
CA GLU A 40 3.19 2.82 -7.44
C GLU A 40 3.61 2.61 -8.90
N LYS A 41 4.67 1.83 -9.15
CA LYS A 41 5.07 1.44 -10.51
C LYS A 41 3.99 0.64 -11.20
N ALA A 42 3.41 -0.35 -10.52
CA ALA A 42 2.32 -1.16 -11.08
C ALA A 42 1.10 -0.30 -11.45
N ILE A 43 0.65 0.57 -10.54
CA ILE A 43 -0.45 1.51 -10.78
C ILE A 43 -0.14 2.42 -11.97
N ASN A 44 1.06 3.01 -12.04
CA ASN A 44 1.42 3.92 -13.13
C ASN A 44 1.49 3.21 -14.49
N VAL A 45 1.96 1.96 -14.54
CA VAL A 45 1.96 1.14 -15.77
C VAL A 45 0.52 0.85 -16.20
N GLU A 46 -0.33 0.37 -15.30
CA GLU A 46 -1.74 0.08 -15.59
C GLU A 46 -2.50 1.34 -16.03
N LEU A 47 -2.25 2.47 -15.37
CA LEU A 47 -2.89 3.75 -15.71
C LEU A 47 -2.46 4.24 -17.10
N LYS A 48 -1.18 4.08 -17.46
CA LYS A 48 -0.69 4.37 -18.82
C LYS A 48 -1.31 3.45 -19.86
N GLU A 49 -1.40 2.15 -19.58
CA GLU A 49 -2.04 1.18 -20.47
C GLU A 49 -3.54 1.43 -20.63
N ALA A 50 -4.25 1.73 -19.54
CA ALA A 50 -5.67 2.04 -19.54
C ALA A 50 -5.95 3.33 -20.33
N ARG A 51 -5.14 4.37 -20.15
CA ARG A 51 -5.21 5.61 -20.96
C ARG A 51 -4.94 5.33 -22.44
N ASN A 52 -3.94 4.53 -22.76
CA ASN A 52 -3.66 4.14 -24.15
C ASN A 52 -4.80 3.32 -24.76
N LYS A 53 -5.37 2.35 -24.03
CA LYS A 53 -6.55 1.57 -24.46
C LYS A 53 -7.76 2.48 -24.67
N TYR A 54 -8.01 3.42 -23.76
CA TYR A 54 -9.08 4.40 -23.87
C TYR A 54 -8.93 5.29 -25.12
N LEU A 55 -7.72 5.81 -25.37
CA LEU A 55 -7.42 6.59 -26.58
C LEU A 55 -7.58 5.75 -27.86
N LYS A 56 -7.19 4.47 -27.83
CA LYS A 56 -7.44 3.53 -28.93
C LYS A 56 -8.94 3.33 -29.17
N PHE A 57 -9.75 3.11 -28.13
CA PHE A 57 -11.20 2.97 -28.28
C PHE A 57 -11.88 4.23 -28.83
N LEU A 58 -11.43 5.42 -28.43
CA LEU A 58 -11.95 6.68 -28.95
C LEU A 58 -11.53 6.96 -30.40
N SER A 59 -10.33 6.53 -30.80
CA SER A 59 -9.82 6.73 -32.16
C SER A 59 -10.22 5.61 -33.13
N PHE A 60 -10.67 4.45 -32.63
CA PHE A 60 -11.09 3.30 -33.42
C PHE A 60 -12.20 3.60 -34.45
N PRO A 61 -13.25 4.40 -34.13
CA PRO A 61 -14.23 4.86 -35.12
C PRO A 61 -13.66 5.79 -36.19
N LEU A 62 -12.69 6.63 -35.81
CA LEU A 62 -12.13 7.68 -36.67
C LEU A 62 -11.03 7.15 -37.61
N GLY A 63 -10.30 6.12 -37.19
CA GLY A 63 -9.20 5.51 -37.96
C GLY A 63 -9.63 4.45 -38.99
N GLY A 64 -10.93 4.30 -39.27
CA GLY A 64 -11.44 3.36 -40.27
C GLY A 64 -11.50 1.88 -39.85
N GLY A 65 -11.00 1.51 -38.67
CA GLY A 65 -10.99 0.12 -38.17
C GLY A 65 -12.39 -0.46 -37.92
N LEU A 66 -13.33 0.39 -37.55
CA LEU A 66 -14.74 0.04 -37.32
C LEU A 66 -15.45 -0.29 -38.64
N ILE A 67 -15.10 0.44 -39.71
CA ILE A 67 -15.62 0.21 -41.07
C ILE A 67 -15.09 -1.11 -41.63
N SER A 68 -13.78 -1.38 -41.47
CA SER A 68 -13.20 -2.66 -41.91
C SER A 68 -13.76 -3.87 -41.15
N ALA A 69 -13.96 -3.76 -39.84
CA ALA A 69 -14.49 -4.86 -39.03
C ALA A 69 -15.96 -5.15 -39.37
N MET A 70 -16.78 -4.12 -39.56
CA MET A 70 -18.18 -4.30 -39.94
C MET A 70 -18.32 -4.83 -41.36
N ASP A 71 -17.51 -4.36 -42.31
CA ASP A 71 -17.54 -4.91 -43.67
C ASP A 71 -17.12 -6.39 -43.69
N GLN A 72 -16.14 -6.79 -42.87
CA GLN A 72 -15.68 -8.19 -42.81
C GLN A 72 -16.72 -9.14 -42.16
N TYR A 73 -17.43 -8.70 -41.13
CA TYR A 73 -18.42 -9.53 -40.41
C TYR A 73 -19.85 -9.43 -40.96
N VAL A 74 -20.28 -8.26 -41.45
CA VAL A 74 -21.67 -7.99 -41.87
C VAL A 74 -21.86 -8.23 -43.37
N LEU A 75 -20.92 -7.81 -44.21
CA LEU A 75 -21.00 -8.07 -45.66
C LEU A 75 -20.54 -9.48 -46.03
N GLY A 76 -19.57 -10.03 -45.29
CA GLY A 76 -19.08 -11.41 -45.50
C GLY A 76 -20.13 -12.51 -45.26
N TYR A 77 -21.14 -12.24 -44.42
CA TYR A 77 -22.23 -13.17 -44.10
C TYR A 77 -23.60 -12.79 -44.72
N ALA A 78 -23.67 -11.71 -45.49
CA ALA A 78 -24.89 -11.25 -46.20
C ALA A 78 -26.15 -11.15 -45.32
N ILE A 79 -26.03 -10.75 -44.06
CA ILE A 79 -27.13 -10.79 -43.08
C ILE A 79 -28.08 -9.58 -43.23
N ILE A 80 -27.66 -8.48 -43.88
CA ILE A 80 -28.37 -7.18 -43.78
C ILE A 80 -28.47 -6.46 -45.14
N PRO A 81 -29.67 -5.98 -45.55
CA PRO A 81 -29.86 -5.17 -46.75
C PRO A 81 -29.05 -3.87 -46.69
N GLY A 82 -28.40 -3.49 -47.80
CA GLY A 82 -27.51 -2.32 -47.88
C GLY A 82 -28.13 -0.98 -47.46
N GLN A 83 -29.46 -0.88 -47.43
CA GLN A 83 -30.22 0.30 -47.01
C GLN A 83 -30.08 0.61 -45.51
N TYR A 84 -29.81 -0.40 -44.67
CA TYR A 84 -29.63 -0.24 -43.21
C TYR A 84 -28.15 -0.09 -42.80
N ARG A 85 -27.22 -0.15 -43.76
CA ARG A 85 -25.77 -0.11 -43.52
C ARG A 85 -25.36 1.16 -42.77
N ASN A 86 -25.86 2.33 -43.18
CA ASN A 86 -25.56 3.60 -42.53
C ASN A 86 -26.12 3.68 -41.10
N ILE A 87 -27.31 3.13 -40.86
CA ILE A 87 -27.94 3.12 -39.54
C ILE A 87 -27.15 2.23 -38.57
N LEU A 88 -26.71 1.05 -39.03
CA LEU A 88 -25.84 0.16 -38.26
C LEU A 88 -24.49 0.78 -37.94
N TYR A 89 -23.89 1.49 -38.90
CA TYR A 89 -22.64 2.20 -38.67
C TYR A 89 -22.79 3.26 -37.58
N VAL A 90 -23.85 4.07 -37.63
CA VAL A 90 -24.13 5.09 -36.61
C VAL A 90 -24.35 4.46 -35.23
N ILE A 91 -25.13 3.38 -35.15
CA ILE A 91 -25.39 2.67 -33.88
C ILE A 91 -24.10 2.04 -33.32
N ALA A 92 -23.27 1.43 -34.17
CA ALA A 92 -22.02 0.81 -33.74
C ALA A 92 -20.99 1.85 -33.26
N ILE A 93 -20.89 2.98 -33.96
CA ILE A 93 -20.05 4.11 -33.53
C ILE A 93 -20.54 4.67 -32.19
N ALA A 94 -21.84 4.92 -32.06
CA ALA A 94 -22.43 5.40 -30.81
C ALA A 94 -22.22 4.41 -29.66
N GLY A 95 -22.37 3.10 -29.91
CA GLY A 95 -22.13 2.05 -28.93
C GLY A 95 -20.67 1.95 -28.47
N ILE A 96 -19.72 2.05 -29.41
CA ILE A 96 -18.28 2.03 -29.08
C ILE A 96 -17.88 3.28 -28.31
N ILE A 97 -18.38 4.45 -28.69
CA ILE A 97 -18.13 5.70 -27.96
C ILE A 97 -18.74 5.64 -26.56
N ALA A 98 -19.99 5.17 -26.43
CA ALA A 98 -20.65 5.02 -25.13
C ALA A 98 -19.92 4.01 -24.23
N PHE A 99 -19.50 2.87 -24.77
CA PHE A 99 -18.70 1.87 -24.06
C PHE A 99 -17.34 2.42 -23.65
N ALA A 100 -16.62 3.09 -24.55
CA ALA A 100 -15.34 3.71 -24.27
C ALA A 100 -15.45 4.76 -23.15
N LEU A 101 -16.48 5.60 -23.19
CA LEU A 101 -16.76 6.61 -22.16
C LEU A 101 -17.09 5.98 -20.82
N LEU A 102 -17.97 4.96 -20.79
CA LEU A 102 -18.37 4.30 -19.55
C LEU A 102 -17.24 3.47 -18.93
N TRP A 103 -16.51 2.72 -19.76
CA TRP A 103 -15.36 1.92 -19.34
C TRP A 103 -14.20 2.82 -18.91
N GLY A 104 -13.84 3.80 -19.75
CA GLY A 104 -12.75 4.74 -19.50
C GLY A 104 -12.98 5.58 -18.24
N ARG A 105 -14.18 6.18 -18.07
CA ARG A 105 -14.49 6.90 -16.83
C ARG A 105 -14.35 5.98 -15.61
N ARG A 106 -14.98 4.80 -15.62
CA ARG A 106 -14.97 3.94 -14.43
C ARG A 106 -13.57 3.43 -14.11
N HIS A 107 -12.81 3.00 -15.10
CA HIS A 107 -11.51 2.36 -14.87
C HIS A 107 -10.41 3.38 -14.57
N VAL A 108 -10.36 4.51 -15.28
CA VAL A 108 -9.39 5.58 -14.99
C VAL A 108 -9.69 6.25 -13.65
N LEU A 109 -10.95 6.53 -13.33
CA LEU A 109 -11.32 7.08 -12.02
C LEU A 109 -11.02 6.10 -10.88
N ALA A 110 -11.20 4.79 -11.10
CA ALA A 110 -10.80 3.78 -10.11
C ALA A 110 -9.29 3.79 -9.88
N LEU A 111 -8.49 3.81 -10.94
CA LEU A 111 -7.02 3.87 -10.85
C LEU A 111 -6.52 5.17 -10.21
N GLU A 112 -7.16 6.32 -10.48
CA GLU A 112 -6.85 7.59 -9.84
C GLU A 112 -7.22 7.59 -8.34
N ARG A 113 -8.33 6.95 -7.95
CA ARG A 113 -8.65 6.74 -6.52
C ARG A 113 -7.62 5.84 -5.84
N VAL A 114 -7.21 4.75 -6.47
CA VAL A 114 -6.18 3.86 -5.93
C VAL A 114 -4.86 4.61 -5.76
N LYS A 115 -4.50 5.49 -6.71
CA LYS A 115 -3.34 6.38 -6.57
C LYS A 115 -3.49 7.37 -5.40
N HIS A 116 -4.67 7.94 -5.20
CA HIS A 116 -4.87 8.91 -4.12
C HIS A 116 -4.85 8.23 -2.74
N MET A 117 -5.49 7.06 -2.64
CA MET A 117 -5.34 6.17 -1.48
C MET A 117 -3.87 5.80 -1.28
N ALA A 118 -3.11 5.61 -2.36
CA ALA A 118 -1.71 5.27 -2.23
C ALA A 118 -0.90 6.34 -1.52
N PHE A 119 -1.18 7.59 -1.86
CA PHE A 119 -0.58 8.75 -1.25
C PHE A 119 -0.97 8.90 0.23
N GLU A 120 -2.27 8.79 0.55
CA GLU A 120 -2.74 8.86 1.95
C GLU A 120 -2.14 7.75 2.82
N ARG A 121 -2.05 6.52 2.30
CA ARG A 121 -1.44 5.40 3.03
C ARG A 121 0.08 5.56 3.15
N SER A 122 0.75 6.17 2.18
CA SER A 122 2.18 6.51 2.28
C SER A 122 2.44 7.57 3.34
N PHE A 123 1.50 8.51 3.54
CA PHE A 123 1.57 9.50 4.61
C PHE A 123 1.51 8.85 5.99
N VAL A 124 0.58 7.91 6.22
CA VAL A 124 0.47 7.16 7.49
C VAL A 124 1.79 6.47 7.87
N VAL A 125 2.47 5.88 6.89
CA VAL A 125 3.77 5.26 7.10
C VAL A 125 4.85 6.28 7.38
N GLY A 126 4.89 7.37 6.62
CA GLY A 126 5.84 8.46 6.81
C GLY A 126 5.74 9.04 8.22
N GLU A 127 4.52 9.29 8.70
CA GLU A 127 4.26 9.74 10.07
C GLU A 127 4.76 8.75 11.11
N LEU A 128 4.46 7.45 10.96
CA LEU A 128 4.94 6.43 11.91
C LEU A 128 6.47 6.36 11.96
N ILE A 129 7.15 6.32 10.80
CA ILE A 129 8.62 6.24 10.76
C ILE A 129 9.26 7.51 11.31
N SER A 130 8.73 8.67 10.94
CA SER A 130 9.18 9.98 11.44
C SER A 130 9.06 10.04 12.97
N TYR A 131 7.92 9.61 13.51
CA TYR A 131 7.67 9.53 14.94
C TYR A 131 8.66 8.59 15.65
N ILE A 132 8.83 7.35 15.13
CA ILE A 132 9.76 6.37 15.71
C ILE A 132 11.18 6.93 15.75
N ARG A 133 11.63 7.57 14.67
CA ARG A 133 12.97 8.16 14.56
C ARG A 133 13.15 9.34 15.53
N SER A 134 12.15 10.21 15.63
CA SER A 134 12.14 11.33 16.58
C SER A 134 12.20 10.84 18.03
N PHE A 135 11.36 9.85 18.39
CA PHE A 135 11.35 9.24 19.71
C PHE A 135 12.70 8.59 20.04
N ALA A 136 13.28 7.85 19.09
CA ALA A 136 14.60 7.25 19.26
C ALA A 136 15.69 8.31 19.50
N GLY A 137 15.69 9.39 18.71
CA GLY A 137 16.61 10.52 18.87
C GLY A 137 16.51 11.14 20.27
N ALA A 138 15.29 11.45 20.72
CA ALA A 138 15.05 12.03 22.04
C ALA A 138 15.48 11.10 23.20
N ARG A 139 15.35 9.78 23.05
CA ARG A 139 15.74 8.82 24.10
C ARG A 139 17.24 8.64 24.21
N PHE A 140 17.93 8.56 23.08
CA PHE A 140 19.38 8.37 23.07
C PHE A 140 20.17 9.67 23.29
N SER A 141 19.51 10.83 23.29
CA SER A 141 20.13 12.11 23.66
C SER A 141 20.12 12.40 25.17
N LEU A 142 19.49 11.56 26.00
CA LEU A 142 19.48 11.70 27.45
C LEU A 142 20.84 11.33 28.04
N ASP A 143 21.22 11.97 29.15
CA ASP A 143 22.45 11.66 29.90
C ASP A 143 22.47 10.20 30.40
N ASP A 144 21.30 9.65 30.74
CA ASP A 144 21.12 8.22 30.99
C ASP A 144 19.93 7.67 30.16
N PRO A 145 20.20 7.10 28.97
CA PRO A 145 19.18 6.58 28.09
C PRO A 145 18.39 5.43 28.73
N VAL A 146 17.09 5.62 28.91
CA VAL A 146 16.13 4.63 29.44
C VAL A 146 14.90 4.51 28.54
N GLY A 147 14.20 3.38 28.62
CA GLY A 147 12.94 3.16 27.88
C GLY A 147 13.12 2.84 26.38
N TYR A 148 14.36 2.70 25.90
CA TYR A 148 14.66 2.36 24.50
C TYR A 148 14.13 0.99 24.05
N GLU A 149 13.80 0.09 24.98
CA GLU A 149 13.21 -1.22 24.65
C GLU A 149 11.82 -1.07 23.99
N GLN A 150 11.10 0.03 24.27
CA GLN A 150 9.84 0.36 23.60
C GLN A 150 10.02 0.54 22.09
N ILE A 151 11.20 1.02 21.65
CA ILE A 151 11.51 1.23 20.23
C ILE A 151 11.56 -0.11 19.50
N ARG A 152 12.17 -1.12 20.10
CA ARG A 152 12.24 -2.47 19.50
C ARG A 152 10.86 -3.11 19.42
N LEU A 153 10.07 -2.97 20.48
CA LEU A 153 8.70 -3.46 20.51
C LEU A 153 7.83 -2.80 19.42
N MET A 154 7.95 -1.47 19.28
CA MET A 154 7.26 -0.70 18.25
C MET A 154 7.64 -1.16 16.85
N ILE A 155 8.94 -1.34 16.56
CA ILE A 155 9.40 -1.79 15.23
C ILE A 155 8.92 -3.22 14.94
N ALA A 156 9.00 -4.11 15.91
CA ALA A 156 8.56 -5.50 15.77
C ALA A 156 7.05 -5.60 15.48
N ALA A 157 6.23 -4.74 16.11
CA ALA A 157 4.80 -4.66 15.85
C ALA A 157 4.46 -3.90 14.56
N ALA A 158 5.23 -2.87 14.20
CA ALA A 158 5.01 -2.07 13.00
C ALA A 158 5.17 -2.91 11.73
N TRP A 159 6.08 -3.89 11.73
CA TRP A 159 6.31 -4.72 10.54
C TRP A 159 5.07 -5.48 10.06
N PRO A 160 4.41 -6.34 10.86
CA PRO A 160 3.18 -7.00 10.46
C PRO A 160 2.00 -6.03 10.32
N ALA A 161 1.93 -4.99 11.15
CA ALA A 161 0.84 -4.01 11.11
C ALA A 161 0.81 -3.25 9.78
N LEU A 162 1.94 -2.65 9.40
CA LEU A 162 2.08 -1.93 8.13
C LEU A 162 1.94 -2.87 6.94
N SER A 163 2.53 -4.06 7.01
CA SER A 163 2.43 -5.05 5.94
C SER A 163 0.98 -5.45 5.67
N LEU A 164 0.21 -5.72 6.72
CA LEU A 164 -1.22 -6.08 6.60
C LEU A 164 -2.05 -4.89 6.12
N TYR A 165 -1.88 -3.73 6.75
CA TYR A 165 -2.60 -2.51 6.42
C TYR A 165 -2.38 -2.10 4.96
N PHE A 166 -1.15 -2.22 4.47
CA PHE A 166 -0.81 -2.04 3.06
C PHE A 166 -1.47 -3.11 2.18
N ALA A 167 -1.22 -4.40 2.47
CA ALA A 167 -1.68 -5.49 1.63
C ALA A 167 -3.20 -5.51 1.45
N GLU A 168 -3.97 -5.23 2.51
CA GLU A 168 -5.43 -5.15 2.43
C GLU A 168 -5.90 -3.85 1.76
N SER A 169 -5.25 -2.71 2.01
CA SER A 169 -5.62 -1.43 1.36
C SER A 169 -5.46 -1.47 -0.16
N TYR A 170 -4.45 -2.18 -0.66
CA TYR A 170 -4.15 -2.27 -2.09
C TYR A 170 -4.59 -3.60 -2.72
N GLN A 171 -5.22 -4.49 -1.95
CA GLN A 171 -5.63 -5.83 -2.41
C GLN A 171 -4.47 -6.61 -3.05
N VAL A 172 -3.27 -6.53 -2.46
CA VAL A 172 -2.08 -7.24 -2.96
C VAL A 172 -2.17 -8.70 -2.51
N GLU A 173 -2.91 -9.50 -3.27
CA GLU A 173 -3.22 -10.91 -2.92
C GLU A 173 -1.97 -11.76 -2.69
N GLU A 174 -0.89 -11.53 -3.43
CA GLU A 174 0.38 -12.23 -3.20
C GLU A 174 0.91 -11.97 -1.78
N MET A 175 0.88 -10.71 -1.34
CA MET A 175 1.34 -10.33 0.00
C MET A 175 0.38 -10.85 1.08
N LEU A 176 -0.93 -10.79 0.84
CA LEU A 176 -1.94 -11.36 1.74
C LEU A 176 -1.76 -12.87 1.90
N SER A 177 -1.45 -13.59 0.82
CA SER A 177 -1.23 -15.04 0.86
C SER A 177 -0.03 -15.42 1.74
N ARG A 178 0.99 -14.56 1.81
CA ARG A 178 2.18 -14.74 2.65
C ARG A 178 1.92 -14.32 4.10
N LEU A 179 1.13 -13.26 4.31
CA LEU A 179 0.83 -12.73 5.64
C LEU A 179 -0.18 -13.59 6.40
N ARG A 180 -1.22 -14.13 5.75
CA ARG A 180 -2.27 -14.91 6.41
C ARG A 180 -1.71 -16.07 7.25
N PRO A 181 -0.79 -16.93 6.74
CA PRO A 181 -0.17 -17.98 7.55
C PRO A 181 0.57 -17.39 8.75
N VAL A 182 1.41 -16.37 8.55
CA VAL A 182 2.20 -15.72 9.61
C VAL A 182 1.29 -15.17 10.71
N LEU A 183 0.24 -14.44 10.34
CA LEU A 183 -0.73 -13.89 11.29
C LEU A 183 -1.49 -14.99 12.04
N SER A 184 -1.83 -16.08 11.36
CA SER A 184 -2.52 -17.21 11.99
C SER A 184 -1.60 -17.96 12.98
N THR A 185 -0.35 -18.18 12.62
CA THR A 185 0.65 -18.90 13.44
C THR A 185 1.08 -18.06 14.64
N LEU A 186 1.34 -16.77 14.44
CA LEU A 186 1.85 -15.87 15.48
C LEU A 186 0.73 -15.12 16.21
N ARG A 187 -0.55 -15.47 15.97
CA ARG A 187 -1.72 -14.71 16.46
C ARG A 187 -1.62 -14.30 17.93
N LYS A 188 -1.35 -15.28 18.80
CA LYS A 188 -1.26 -15.07 20.26
C LYS A 188 -0.09 -14.15 20.63
N GLN A 189 1.06 -14.35 19.99
CA GLN A 189 2.26 -13.56 20.26
C GLN A 189 2.10 -12.12 19.76
N LEU A 190 1.50 -11.92 18.58
CA LEU A 190 1.20 -10.61 18.04
C LEU A 190 0.20 -9.85 18.92
N MET A 191 -0.85 -10.53 19.43
CA MET A 191 -1.77 -9.92 20.39
C MET A 191 -1.09 -9.48 21.68
N GLN A 192 -0.27 -10.35 22.28
CA GLN A 192 0.50 -9.99 23.48
C GLN A 192 1.46 -8.83 23.23
N MET A 193 2.07 -8.79 22.05
CA MET A 193 2.97 -7.71 21.65
C MET A 193 2.22 -6.38 21.49
N LEU A 194 1.03 -6.39 20.89
CA LEU A 194 0.17 -5.20 20.78
C LEU A 194 -0.29 -4.71 22.14
N GLU A 195 -0.76 -5.60 23.02
CA GLU A 195 -1.17 -5.24 24.38
C GLU A 195 -0.01 -4.64 25.18
N ALA A 196 1.18 -5.23 25.07
CA ALA A 196 2.38 -4.70 25.70
C ALA A 196 2.75 -3.32 25.13
N LEU A 197 2.65 -3.15 23.80
CA LEU A 197 2.95 -1.90 23.12
C LEU A 197 1.99 -0.79 23.54
N GLU A 198 0.69 -1.08 23.66
CA GLU A 198 -0.33 -0.11 24.07
C GLU A 198 -0.10 0.47 25.47
N GLY A 199 0.52 -0.32 26.36
CA GLY A 199 0.95 0.12 27.68
C GLY A 199 2.19 1.04 27.68
N THR A 200 2.83 1.25 26.52
CA THR A 200 4.06 2.05 26.44
C THR A 200 3.80 3.53 26.16
N GLU A 201 4.67 4.38 26.67
CA GLU A 201 4.64 5.83 26.40
C GLU A 201 4.76 6.12 24.90
N MET A 202 5.60 5.35 24.21
CA MET A 202 5.80 5.47 22.76
C MET A 202 4.51 5.26 21.97
N TYR A 203 3.67 4.29 22.34
CA TYR A 203 2.40 4.06 21.65
C TYR A 203 1.35 5.12 22.02
N GLN A 204 1.29 5.50 23.29
CA GLN A 204 0.33 6.52 23.75
C GLN A 204 0.56 7.85 23.03
N GLY A 205 1.82 8.21 22.81
CA GLY A 205 2.22 9.42 22.10
C GLY A 205 2.12 9.37 20.56
N LEU A 206 1.72 8.24 19.96
CA LEU A 206 1.54 8.18 18.50
C LEU A 206 0.41 9.12 18.03
N PRO A 207 0.57 9.80 16.88
CA PRO A 207 -0.53 10.50 16.22
C PRO A 207 -1.61 9.50 15.77
N ALA A 208 -2.85 9.97 15.63
CA ALA A 208 -4.00 9.12 15.34
C ALA A 208 -3.84 8.35 14.02
N GLU A 209 -3.28 9.00 13.00
CA GLU A 209 -2.99 8.43 11.69
C GLU A 209 -2.01 7.24 11.80
N ALA A 210 -0.94 7.40 12.59
CA ALA A 210 0.07 6.36 12.79
C ALA A 210 -0.40 5.21 13.69
N LYS A 211 -1.53 5.36 14.41
CA LYS A 211 -2.15 4.27 15.18
C LYS A 211 -2.97 3.32 14.31
N GLN A 212 -3.50 3.80 13.18
CA GLN A 212 -4.39 3.01 12.31
C GLN A 212 -3.84 1.63 11.93
N PRO A 213 -2.55 1.46 11.56
CA PRO A 213 -2.05 0.13 11.20
C PRO A 213 -2.11 -0.88 12.35
N PHE A 214 -1.91 -0.43 13.59
CA PHE A 214 -1.94 -1.29 14.78
C PHE A 214 -3.37 -1.67 15.15
N GLU A 215 -4.29 -0.71 15.10
CA GLU A 215 -5.73 -0.94 15.29
C GLU A 215 -6.27 -1.92 14.25
N PHE A 216 -5.84 -1.75 13.00
CA PHE A 216 -6.21 -2.65 11.90
C PHE A 216 -5.70 -4.08 12.13
N LEU A 217 -4.43 -4.22 12.54
CA LEU A 217 -3.86 -5.51 12.91
C LEU A 217 -4.63 -6.15 14.07
N ARG A 218 -4.97 -5.38 15.11
CA ARG A 218 -5.74 -5.85 16.26
C ARG A 218 -7.10 -6.39 15.85
N ALA A 219 -7.87 -5.62 15.08
CA ALA A 219 -9.19 -6.04 14.59
C ALA A 219 -9.09 -7.38 13.83
N ARG A 220 -8.06 -7.51 12.97
CA ARG A 220 -7.82 -8.74 12.22
C ARG A 220 -7.47 -9.94 13.12
N LEU A 221 -6.64 -9.72 14.13
CA LEU A 221 -6.27 -10.74 15.11
C LEU A 221 -7.43 -11.12 16.04
N MET A 222 -8.37 -10.23 16.29
CA MET A 222 -9.59 -10.51 17.07
C MET A 222 -10.66 -11.25 16.25
N GLY A 223 -10.51 -11.32 14.93
CA GLY A 223 -11.52 -11.91 14.05
C GLY A 223 -12.70 -10.98 13.78
N GLU A 224 -12.56 -9.70 14.10
CA GLU A 224 -13.53 -8.65 13.79
C GLU A 224 -13.42 -8.32 12.30
N SER A 225 -14.04 -9.16 11.48
CA SER A 225 -14.11 -9.00 10.03
C SER A 225 -15.28 -8.10 9.66
N LYS A 226 -15.12 -6.77 9.74
CA LYS A 226 -15.93 -5.82 8.97
C LYS A 226 -15.17 -4.52 8.69
N LEU A 227 -14.63 -4.44 7.48
CA LEU A 227 -14.60 -3.23 6.63
C LEU A 227 -14.58 -3.68 5.18
#